data_AF-A0A1Z5KA45-F1
#
_entry.id   AF-A0A1Z5KA45-F1
#
_cell.length_a   1.000
_cell.length_b   1.000
_cell.length_c   1.000
_cell.angle_alpha   90.00
_cell.angle_beta   90.00
_cell.angle_gamma   90.00
#
_symmetry.space_group_name_H-M   'P 1'
#
loop_
_entity.id
_entity.type
_entity.pdbx_description
1 polymer ?
#
loop_
_entity_poly.entity_id
_entity_poly.type
_entity_poly.pdbx_seq_one_letter_code
_entity_poly.pdbx_strand_id
1 'polypeptide(L)'
;MDFLQNSSAGSYAPVSLQEETSAPLQERFLGAPPEQISTAQATPMIQIIAPADLPEGYELPIQVGTTGSATITIPPGGVERGQTFAVPMPASTNVAPAIHIPVGHWRDTPWDFFQYGPCHPHCWTSWLCTFLATGQVIRRVGFNWTGVTAVDAREKAQAFPIILAIVTLYMFLHFTLLLIVVALDPEDPDADSSDPNYVPPEPTMAFLVVLEIYKWWHFAYWILSTVILARTRRSLRQKYGIPASCQQEDVACAVCCHCCVAAQMLRHTTDYNVYPSYLCTDTGLPKHAPSIV
;
A
#
# COMPACT_ATOMS: atom_id res chain seq x y z
N MET A 1 20.24 39.35 18.94
CA MET A 1 20.15 37.92 19.32
C MET A 1 20.16 37.15 18.02
N ASP A 2 21.37 36.93 17.53
CA ASP A 2 21.67 36.33 16.25
C ASP A 2 21.59 34.81 16.35
N PHE A 3 20.60 34.22 15.69
CA PHE A 3 20.55 32.78 15.41
C PHE A 3 20.23 32.60 13.92
N LEU A 4 21.23 32.86 13.09
CA LEU A 4 21.29 32.38 11.72
C LEU A 4 22.68 31.80 11.47
N GLN A 5 22.71 30.72 10.68
CA GLN A 5 23.88 30.01 10.13
C GLN A 5 24.48 28.89 10.99
N ASN A 6 23.92 27.68 10.84
CA ASN A 6 24.73 26.56 10.37
C ASN A 6 23.84 25.43 9.81
N SER A 7 23.70 25.39 8.49
CA SER A 7 23.10 24.27 7.75
C SER A 7 24.10 23.90 6.67
N SER A 8 24.94 22.90 6.96
CA SER A 8 25.83 22.28 5.98
C SER A 8 24.97 21.58 4.93
N ALA A 9 24.80 22.23 3.79
CA ALA A 9 24.25 21.64 2.58
C ALA A 9 25.17 20.50 2.13
N GLY A 10 24.66 19.27 2.20
CA GLY A 10 25.23 18.15 1.46
C GLY A 10 25.03 18.41 -0.02
N SER A 11 26.10 18.82 -0.70
CA SER A 11 26.16 19.00 -2.15
C SER A 11 25.98 17.64 -2.82
N TYR A 12 24.76 17.36 -3.31
CA TYR A 12 24.55 16.32 -4.29
C TYR A 12 24.97 16.87 -5.66
N ALA A 13 26.03 16.29 -6.23
CA ALA A 13 26.43 16.57 -7.59
C ALA A 13 25.31 16.12 -8.55
N PRO A 14 24.81 16.99 -9.44
CA PRO A 14 23.88 16.56 -10.47
C PRO A 14 24.62 15.62 -11.44
N VAL A 15 24.06 14.43 -11.65
CA VAL A 15 24.47 13.54 -12.73
C VAL A 15 24.11 14.24 -14.04
N SER A 16 25.12 14.69 -14.77
CA SER A 16 24.98 15.24 -16.11
C SER A 16 24.48 14.13 -17.04
N LEU A 17 23.24 14.25 -17.51
CA LEU A 17 22.76 13.49 -18.67
C LEU A 17 23.55 13.99 -19.90
N GLN A 18 24.46 13.16 -20.40
CA GLN A 18 25.05 13.36 -21.71
C GLN A 18 23.94 13.15 -22.76
N GLU A 19 23.59 14.23 -23.46
CA GLU A 19 22.86 14.17 -24.73
C GLU A 19 23.72 13.39 -25.74
N GLU A 20 23.32 12.16 -26.05
CA GLU A 20 23.84 11.44 -27.21
C GLU A 20 23.22 12.02 -28.48
N THR A 21 24.02 12.84 -29.16
CA THR A 21 23.77 13.34 -30.50
C THR A 21 23.67 12.18 -31.49
N SER A 22 22.45 11.85 -31.92
CA SER A 22 22.21 10.85 -32.96
C SER A 22 22.52 11.41 -34.34
N ALA A 23 23.62 10.95 -34.93
CA ALA A 23 23.94 11.17 -36.34
C ALA A 23 23.14 10.18 -37.23
N PRO A 24 22.59 10.62 -38.38
CA PRO A 24 21.91 9.72 -39.31
C PRO A 24 22.95 8.93 -40.13
N LEU A 25 23.09 7.64 -39.84
CA LEU A 25 23.82 6.70 -40.70
C LEU A 25 22.94 6.33 -41.90
N GLN A 26 23.36 6.77 -43.09
CA GLN A 26 22.91 6.23 -44.36
C GLN A 26 23.58 4.88 -44.60
N GLU A 27 22.82 3.78 -44.56
CA GLU A 27 23.26 2.50 -45.10
C GLU A 27 22.46 2.13 -46.35
N ARG A 28 23.18 2.18 -47.47
CA ARG A 28 22.77 1.67 -48.77
C ARG A 28 23.45 0.32 -48.93
N PHE A 29 22.76 -0.77 -48.59
CA PHE A 29 23.22 -2.12 -48.89
C PHE A 29 22.16 -2.89 -49.69
N LEU A 30 22.48 -3.10 -50.97
CA LEU A 30 21.84 -4.04 -51.87
C LEU A 30 22.55 -5.39 -51.70
N GLY A 31 21.87 -6.34 -51.07
CA GLY A 31 22.30 -7.74 -50.96
C GLY A 31 21.10 -8.62 -50.67
N ALA A 32 20.89 -9.64 -51.50
CA ALA A 32 19.78 -10.59 -51.38
C ALA A 32 19.80 -11.33 -50.02
N PRO A 33 18.63 -11.69 -49.46
CA PRO A 33 18.55 -12.28 -48.12
C PRO A 33 19.11 -13.71 -48.13
N PRO A 34 20.09 -14.04 -47.28
CA PRO A 34 20.45 -15.43 -47.04
C PRO A 34 19.31 -16.16 -46.31
N GLU A 35 19.17 -17.46 -46.58
CA GLU A 35 18.23 -18.38 -45.95
C GLU A 35 18.15 -18.16 -44.43
N GLN A 36 16.92 -18.06 -43.91
CA GLN A 36 16.62 -17.91 -42.49
C GLN A 36 17.22 -19.09 -41.70
N ILE A 37 18.36 -18.83 -41.05
CA ILE A 37 18.87 -19.69 -39.99
C ILE A 37 17.86 -19.61 -38.85
N SER A 38 17.10 -20.68 -38.65
CA SER A 38 16.22 -20.86 -37.49
C SER A 38 17.05 -20.71 -36.22
N THR A 39 17.00 -19.52 -35.61
CA THR A 39 17.60 -19.25 -34.31
C THR A 39 16.88 -20.12 -33.28
N ALA A 40 17.51 -21.24 -32.91
CA ALA A 40 17.03 -22.08 -31.81
C ALA A 40 16.86 -21.19 -30.58
N GLN A 41 15.61 -20.97 -30.15
CA GLN A 41 15.30 -20.16 -28.98
C GLN A 41 15.92 -20.84 -27.75
N ALA A 42 16.98 -20.23 -27.22
CA ALA A 42 17.60 -20.68 -25.98
C ALA A 42 16.58 -20.57 -24.85
N THR A 43 16.17 -21.71 -24.28
CA THR A 43 15.28 -21.73 -23.11
C THR A 43 16.09 -21.28 -21.89
N PRO A 44 15.67 -20.23 -21.16
CA PRO A 44 16.36 -19.80 -19.95
C PRO A 44 16.34 -20.93 -18.91
N MET A 45 17.49 -21.21 -18.30
CA MET A 45 17.67 -22.27 -17.29
C MET A 45 17.98 -21.63 -15.92
N ILE A 46 17.42 -22.16 -14.85
CA ILE A 46 17.75 -21.76 -13.47
C ILE A 46 18.64 -22.83 -12.85
N GLN A 47 19.78 -22.42 -12.26
CA GLN A 47 20.62 -23.31 -11.45
C GLN A 47 20.19 -23.29 -9.98
N ILE A 48 20.04 -24.48 -9.41
CA ILE A 48 19.55 -24.67 -8.03
C ILE A 48 20.48 -25.66 -7.34
N ILE A 49 20.79 -25.40 -6.06
CA ILE A 49 21.54 -26.31 -5.20
C ILE A 49 20.54 -27.07 -4.32
N ALA A 50 20.54 -28.40 -4.42
CA ALA A 50 19.60 -29.23 -3.67
C ALA A 50 19.88 -29.16 -2.15
N PRO A 51 18.88 -28.88 -1.29
CA PRO A 51 19.10 -28.78 0.16
C PRO A 51 19.23 -30.15 0.86
N ALA A 52 18.73 -31.20 0.23
CA ALA A 52 18.71 -32.58 0.69
C ALA A 52 18.68 -33.53 -0.52
N ASP A 53 18.80 -34.84 -0.27
CA ASP A 53 18.59 -35.85 -1.31
C ASP A 53 17.09 -35.88 -1.66
N LEU A 54 16.76 -35.60 -2.92
CA LEU A 54 15.39 -35.54 -3.40
C LEU A 54 15.17 -36.60 -4.49
N PRO A 55 14.10 -37.42 -4.39
CA PRO A 55 13.79 -38.43 -5.39
C PRO A 55 13.32 -37.76 -6.70
N GLU A 56 13.42 -38.49 -7.81
CA GLU A 56 12.87 -38.02 -9.08
C GLU A 56 11.38 -37.71 -8.98
N GLY A 57 10.92 -36.72 -9.75
CA GLY A 57 9.51 -36.32 -9.76
C GLY A 57 9.05 -35.54 -8.54
N TYR A 58 9.91 -35.33 -7.53
CA TYR A 58 9.58 -34.49 -6.40
C TYR A 58 9.34 -33.03 -6.83
N GLU A 59 8.30 -32.40 -6.28
CA GLU A 59 7.94 -31.01 -6.55
C GLU A 59 8.51 -30.09 -5.46
N LEU A 60 9.54 -29.33 -5.82
CA LEU A 60 10.19 -28.38 -4.92
C LEU A 60 9.60 -26.98 -5.13
N PRO A 61 8.89 -26.40 -4.12
CA PRO A 61 8.52 -25.00 -4.17
C PRO A 61 9.78 -24.16 -3.95
N ILE A 62 10.19 -23.43 -4.98
CA ILE A 62 11.31 -22.49 -4.92
C ILE A 62 10.81 -21.06 -4.94
N GLN A 63 11.49 -20.19 -4.20
CA GLN A 63 11.29 -18.75 -4.28
C GLN A 63 12.26 -18.18 -5.33
N VAL A 64 11.74 -17.76 -6.48
CA VAL A 64 12.53 -17.12 -7.54
C VAL A 64 12.56 -15.62 -7.26
N GLY A 65 13.66 -15.15 -6.67
CA GLY A 65 13.80 -13.76 -6.25
C GLY A 65 12.90 -13.40 -5.06
N THR A 66 12.44 -12.15 -5.00
CA THR A 66 11.62 -11.63 -3.90
C THR A 66 10.12 -11.84 -4.06
N THR A 67 9.66 -12.32 -5.23
CA THR A 67 8.27 -12.04 -5.66
C THR A 67 7.54 -13.22 -6.30
N GLY A 68 8.21 -14.34 -6.58
CA GLY A 68 7.55 -15.52 -7.15
C GLY A 68 7.87 -16.80 -6.41
N SER A 69 6.86 -17.63 -6.14
CA SER A 69 7.05 -19.05 -5.86
C SER A 69 6.82 -19.84 -7.15
N ALA A 70 7.78 -20.65 -7.56
CA ALA A 70 7.63 -21.59 -8.66
C ALA A 70 7.80 -23.01 -8.13
N THR A 71 6.99 -23.94 -8.63
CA THR A 71 7.19 -25.36 -8.33
C THR A 71 8.06 -25.97 -9.41
N ILE A 72 9.16 -26.61 -9.00
CA ILE A 72 10.10 -27.27 -9.90
C ILE A 72 10.05 -28.77 -9.66
N THR A 73 9.95 -29.54 -10.73
CA THR A 73 10.01 -31.00 -10.68
C THR A 73 11.46 -31.46 -10.77
N ILE A 74 11.90 -32.31 -9.83
CA ILE A 74 13.24 -32.89 -9.81
C ILE A 74 13.43 -33.83 -11.02
N PRO A 75 14.56 -33.74 -11.75
CA PRO A 75 14.80 -34.52 -12.95
C PRO A 75 14.87 -36.04 -12.68
N PRO A 76 14.76 -36.87 -13.72
CA PRO A 76 14.93 -38.32 -13.62
C PRO A 76 16.26 -38.69 -12.94
N GLY A 77 16.22 -39.69 -12.06
CA GLY A 77 17.38 -40.11 -11.26
C GLY A 77 17.56 -39.37 -9.92
N GLY A 78 16.75 -38.35 -9.63
CA GLY A 78 16.83 -37.59 -8.38
C GLY A 78 18.03 -36.63 -8.33
N VAL A 79 18.19 -35.97 -7.18
CA VAL A 79 19.35 -35.10 -6.90
C VAL A 79 19.88 -35.34 -5.50
N GLU A 80 21.20 -35.36 -5.34
CA GLU A 80 21.86 -35.48 -4.03
C GLU A 80 21.99 -34.11 -3.35
N ARG A 81 22.06 -34.10 -2.02
CA ARG A 81 22.26 -32.90 -1.21
C ARG A 81 23.51 -32.15 -1.64
N GLY A 82 23.36 -30.86 -1.95
CA GLY A 82 24.42 -29.98 -2.42
C GLY A 82 24.70 -30.07 -3.92
N GLN A 83 24.05 -30.99 -4.65
CA GLN A 83 24.17 -31.07 -6.10
C GLN A 83 23.53 -29.84 -6.76
N THR A 84 24.28 -29.21 -7.66
CA THR A 84 23.75 -28.16 -8.53
C THR A 84 23.13 -28.81 -9.76
N PHE A 85 21.87 -28.48 -10.03
CA PHE A 85 21.18 -28.92 -11.25
C PHE A 85 20.50 -27.73 -11.92
N ALA A 86 20.31 -27.84 -13.24
CA ALA A 86 19.69 -26.79 -14.05
C ALA A 86 18.31 -27.26 -14.51
N VAL A 87 17.30 -26.44 -14.29
CA VAL A 87 15.92 -26.72 -14.74
C VAL A 87 15.49 -25.62 -15.71
N PRO A 88 14.85 -25.97 -16.83
CA PRO A 88 14.24 -24.96 -17.70
C PRO A 88 13.25 -24.14 -16.89
N MET A 89 13.38 -22.82 -16.98
CA MET A 89 12.43 -21.90 -16.38
C MET A 89 11.05 -22.24 -16.97
N PRO A 90 10.03 -22.56 -16.16
CA PRO A 90 8.74 -23.01 -16.67
C PRO A 90 8.22 -21.99 -17.67
N ALA A 91 8.03 -22.43 -18.91
CA ALA A 91 7.56 -21.59 -20.00
C ALA A 91 6.14 -21.12 -19.65
N SER A 92 6.04 -19.92 -19.10
CA SER A 92 4.78 -19.30 -18.68
C SER A 92 3.97 -20.11 -17.66
N THR A 93 4.52 -20.34 -16.46
CA THR A 93 3.63 -20.09 -15.32
C THR A 93 3.27 -18.61 -15.42
N ASN A 94 2.00 -18.24 -15.35
CA ASN A 94 1.57 -16.85 -15.21
C ASN A 94 2.11 -16.31 -13.89
N VAL A 95 3.43 -16.08 -13.81
CA VAL A 95 4.10 -15.43 -12.70
C VAL A 95 3.60 -14.01 -12.79
N ALA A 96 2.60 -13.72 -11.97
CA ALA A 96 2.02 -12.40 -11.88
C ALA A 96 3.18 -11.39 -11.77
N PRO A 97 3.24 -10.38 -12.64
CA PRO A 97 4.40 -9.50 -12.72
C PRO A 97 4.69 -8.93 -11.34
N ALA A 98 5.94 -9.10 -10.90
CA ALA A 98 6.42 -8.58 -9.64
C ALA A 98 6.07 -7.09 -9.53
N ILE A 99 5.50 -6.69 -8.39
CA ILE A 99 5.21 -5.27 -8.14
C ILE A 99 6.55 -4.58 -7.89
N HIS A 100 7.02 -3.80 -8.86
CA HIS A 100 8.20 -2.96 -8.70
C HIS A 100 7.86 -1.77 -7.79
N ILE A 101 8.41 -1.74 -6.57
CA ILE A 101 8.22 -0.65 -5.61
C ILE A 101 9.43 0.29 -5.69
N PRO A 102 9.23 1.59 -5.95
CA PRO A 102 10.34 2.53 -6.02
C PRO A 102 11.03 2.66 -4.65
N VAL A 103 12.36 2.74 -4.67
CA VAL A 103 13.21 2.94 -3.48
C VAL A 103 13.80 4.34 -3.56
N GLY A 104 13.88 5.02 -2.42
CA GLY A 104 14.43 6.38 -2.31
C GLY A 104 13.43 7.50 -2.60
N HIS A 105 12.24 7.20 -3.14
CA HIS A 105 11.18 8.18 -3.37
C HIS A 105 9.78 7.56 -3.31
N TRP A 106 8.76 8.41 -3.10
CA TRP A 106 7.36 8.01 -3.22
C TRP A 106 7.02 7.70 -4.68
N ARG A 107 6.12 6.74 -4.93
CA ARG A 107 5.68 6.40 -6.31
C ARG A 107 5.02 7.62 -6.95
N ASP A 108 4.27 8.35 -6.17
CA ASP A 108 3.43 9.48 -6.55
C ASP A 108 3.39 10.52 -5.43
N THR A 109 2.75 11.65 -5.68
CA THR A 109 2.52 12.69 -4.69
C THR A 109 1.20 12.46 -3.94
N PRO A 110 1.01 13.07 -2.75
CA PRO A 110 -0.29 13.02 -2.07
C PRO A 110 -1.43 13.60 -2.90
N TRP A 111 -1.12 14.51 -3.83
CA TRP A 111 -2.08 15.24 -4.67
C TRP A 111 -2.56 14.42 -5.87
N ASP A 112 -1.88 13.33 -6.21
CA ASP A 112 -2.29 12.36 -7.23
C ASP A 112 -3.44 11.45 -6.74
N PHE A 113 -4.24 11.95 -5.78
CA PHE A 113 -5.32 11.22 -5.13
C PHE A 113 -6.33 10.63 -6.14
N PHE A 114 -6.58 11.35 -7.23
CA PHE A 114 -7.55 10.99 -8.27
C PHE A 114 -6.92 10.45 -9.56
N GLN A 115 -5.66 10.00 -9.54
CA GLN A 115 -4.96 9.52 -10.75
C GLN A 115 -5.72 8.41 -11.49
N TYR A 116 -6.43 7.54 -10.75
CA TYR A 116 -7.23 6.44 -11.31
C TYR A 116 -8.73 6.76 -11.43
N GLY A 117 -9.10 8.04 -11.27
CA GLY A 117 -10.48 8.53 -11.27
C GLY A 117 -11.13 8.55 -9.87
N PRO A 118 -12.11 9.44 -9.64
CA PRO A 118 -12.76 9.62 -8.34
C PRO A 118 -13.60 8.41 -7.90
N CYS A 119 -14.03 7.58 -8.85
CA CYS A 119 -14.81 6.37 -8.57
C CYS A 119 -13.95 5.13 -8.29
N HIS A 120 -12.61 5.25 -8.32
CA HIS A 120 -11.75 4.10 -8.09
C HIS A 120 -11.88 3.60 -6.63
N PRO A 121 -11.97 2.28 -6.37
CA PRO A 121 -12.23 1.78 -5.01
C PRO A 121 -11.19 2.26 -3.98
N HIS A 122 -9.90 2.35 -4.36
CA HIS A 122 -8.87 2.94 -3.51
C HIS A 122 -9.18 4.38 -3.02
N CYS A 123 -9.76 5.26 -3.86
CA CYS A 123 -10.14 6.62 -3.47
C CYS A 123 -11.23 6.57 -2.40
N TRP A 124 -12.25 5.73 -2.60
CA TRP A 124 -13.34 5.53 -1.64
C TRP A 124 -12.84 4.95 -0.32
N THR A 125 -11.97 3.92 -0.35
CA THR A 125 -11.38 3.37 0.87
C THR A 125 -10.58 4.44 1.60
N SER A 126 -9.76 5.21 0.90
CA SER A 126 -8.94 6.26 1.53
C SER A 126 -9.77 7.42 2.07
N TRP A 127 -10.87 7.79 1.42
CA TRP A 127 -11.70 8.93 1.85
C TRP A 127 -12.69 8.54 2.96
N LEU A 128 -13.47 7.47 2.74
CA LEU A 128 -14.50 7.05 3.70
C LEU A 128 -13.96 6.22 4.85
N CYS A 129 -12.86 5.49 4.63
CA CYS A 129 -12.34 4.51 5.57
C CYS A 129 -10.81 4.56 5.65
N THR A 130 -10.24 5.74 5.86
CA THR A 130 -8.79 5.94 5.83
C THR A 130 -8.03 4.95 6.73
N PHE A 131 -8.60 4.59 7.87
CA PHE A 131 -7.98 3.64 8.78
C PHE A 131 -7.96 2.20 8.23
N LEU A 132 -8.98 1.78 7.46
CA LEU A 132 -8.94 0.52 6.71
C LEU A 132 -7.90 0.56 5.59
N ALA A 133 -7.79 1.68 4.87
CA ALA A 133 -6.74 1.86 3.85
C ALA A 133 -5.34 1.71 4.47
N THR A 134 -5.10 2.31 5.63
CA THR A 134 -3.86 2.10 6.41
C THR A 134 -3.66 0.64 6.79
N GLY A 135 -4.72 -0.06 7.22
CA GLY A 135 -4.67 -1.49 7.52
C GLY A 135 -4.28 -2.34 6.32
N GLN A 136 -4.76 -2.01 5.12
CA GLN A 136 -4.36 -2.70 3.88
C GLN A 136 -2.87 -2.49 3.58
N VAL A 137 -2.36 -1.26 3.75
CA VAL A 137 -0.92 -0.97 3.62
C VAL A 137 -0.09 -1.77 4.64
N ILE A 138 -0.50 -1.75 5.92
CA ILE A 138 0.15 -2.51 7.00
C ILE A 138 0.24 -4.00 6.63
N ARG A 139 -0.86 -4.58 6.14
CA ARG A 139 -0.92 -5.99 5.74
C ARG A 139 -0.01 -6.29 4.56
N ARG A 140 -0.03 -5.46 3.52
CA ARG A 140 0.84 -5.60 2.32
C ARG A 140 2.32 -5.58 2.67
N VAL A 141 2.73 -4.74 3.62
CA VAL A 141 4.14 -4.47 3.91
C VAL A 141 4.68 -5.38 5.02
N GLY A 142 3.80 -6.11 5.70
CA GLY A 142 4.17 -7.03 6.78
C GLY A 142 4.43 -6.32 8.11
N PHE A 143 3.70 -5.25 8.38
CA PHE A 143 3.74 -4.53 9.66
C PHE A 143 2.73 -5.13 10.65
N ASN A 144 2.90 -4.84 11.95
CA ASN A 144 1.90 -5.09 12.98
C ASN A 144 0.80 -4.01 12.93
N TRP A 145 -0.27 -4.17 13.71
CA TRP A 145 -1.41 -3.23 13.68
C TRP A 145 -1.06 -1.79 14.09
N THR A 146 0.10 -1.56 14.73
CA THR A 146 0.58 -0.22 15.12
C THR A 146 1.42 0.47 14.04
N GLY A 147 1.66 -0.20 12.91
CA GLY A 147 2.43 0.31 11.78
C GLY A 147 3.94 0.10 11.87
N VAL A 148 4.42 -0.77 12.77
CA VAL A 148 5.85 -1.12 12.92
C VAL A 148 6.12 -2.49 12.28
N THR A 149 7.35 -2.75 11.82
CA THR A 149 7.76 -4.08 11.33
C THR A 149 7.43 -5.17 12.35
N ALA A 150 6.57 -6.11 11.94
CA ALA A 150 6.20 -7.24 12.77
C ALA A 150 7.34 -8.27 12.80
N VAL A 151 7.62 -8.79 13.99
CA VAL A 151 8.64 -9.84 14.18
C VAL A 151 8.04 -11.19 13.81
N ASP A 152 6.78 -11.43 14.20
CA ASP A 152 6.13 -12.72 14.05
C ASP A 152 5.10 -12.74 12.90
N ALA A 153 4.98 -13.90 12.25
CA ALA A 153 3.97 -14.14 11.21
C ALA A 153 2.53 -13.96 11.75
N ARG A 154 2.32 -14.29 13.03
CA ARG A 154 1.03 -14.11 13.72
C ARG A 154 0.66 -12.63 13.83
N GLU A 155 1.60 -11.77 14.22
CA GLU A 155 1.37 -10.32 14.31
C GLU A 155 0.98 -9.74 12.95
N LYS A 156 1.67 -10.17 11.88
CA LYS A 156 1.34 -9.78 10.49
C LYS A 156 -0.06 -10.21 10.10
N ALA A 157 -0.47 -11.43 10.46
CA ALA A 157 -1.77 -12.00 10.13
C ALA A 157 -2.91 -11.34 10.91
N GLN A 158 -2.68 -10.95 12.16
CA GLN A 158 -3.69 -10.33 13.02
C GLN A 158 -3.84 -8.82 12.82
N ALA A 159 -2.90 -8.17 12.12
CA ALA A 159 -2.90 -6.72 11.96
C ALA A 159 -4.18 -6.14 11.34
N PHE A 160 -4.59 -6.67 10.18
CA PHE A 160 -5.80 -6.20 9.49
C PHE A 160 -7.09 -6.53 10.26
N PRO A 161 -7.30 -7.76 10.78
CA PRO A 161 -8.46 -8.07 11.63
C PRO A 161 -8.62 -7.13 12.83
N ILE A 162 -7.52 -6.76 13.50
CA ILE A 162 -7.57 -5.80 14.62
C ILE A 162 -8.05 -4.43 14.14
N ILE A 163 -7.49 -3.90 13.05
CA ILE A 163 -7.90 -2.61 12.49
C ILE A 163 -9.36 -2.64 12.04
N LEU A 164 -9.78 -3.72 11.37
CA LEU A 164 -11.17 -3.93 10.96
C LEU A 164 -12.11 -3.97 12.17
N ALA A 165 -11.73 -4.64 13.25
CA ALA A 165 -12.51 -4.67 14.48
C ALA A 165 -12.64 -3.26 15.12
N ILE A 166 -11.55 -2.48 15.15
CA ILE A 166 -11.58 -1.10 15.66
C ILE A 166 -12.51 -0.22 14.81
N VAL A 167 -12.39 -0.29 13.48
CA VAL A 167 -13.26 0.46 12.55
C VAL A 167 -14.72 0.05 12.72
N THR A 168 -14.99 -1.25 12.79
CA THR A 168 -16.36 -1.78 12.94
C THR A 168 -16.99 -1.32 14.26
N LEU A 169 -16.24 -1.42 15.37
CA LEU A 169 -16.69 -0.92 16.67
C LEU A 169 -16.94 0.59 16.64
N TYR A 170 -16.06 1.35 15.99
CA TYR A 170 -16.25 2.79 15.80
C TYR A 170 -17.53 3.12 15.03
N MET A 171 -17.77 2.47 13.88
CA MET A 171 -18.97 2.70 13.08
C MET A 171 -20.23 2.35 13.86
N PHE A 172 -20.23 1.22 14.58
CA PHE A 172 -21.37 0.81 15.41
C PHE A 172 -21.69 1.85 16.50
N LEU A 173 -20.69 2.28 17.26
CA LEU A 173 -20.87 3.28 18.32
C LEU A 173 -21.23 4.65 17.74
N HIS A 174 -20.66 5.03 16.60
CA HIS A 174 -21.00 6.26 15.89
C HIS A 174 -22.47 6.31 15.49
N PHE A 175 -22.98 5.28 14.81
CA PHE A 175 -24.38 5.23 14.40
C PHE A 175 -25.31 5.18 15.60
N THR A 176 -24.96 4.44 16.65
CA THR A 176 -25.76 4.37 17.89
C THR A 176 -25.85 5.74 18.56
N LEU A 177 -24.71 6.42 18.76
CA LEU A 177 -24.68 7.75 19.37
C LEU A 177 -25.40 8.80 18.50
N LEU A 178 -25.24 8.73 17.17
CA LEU A 178 -25.93 9.62 16.24
C LEU A 178 -27.45 9.47 16.35
N LEU A 179 -27.96 8.23 16.41
CA LEU A 179 -29.40 7.99 16.60
C LEU A 179 -29.90 8.54 17.94
N ILE A 180 -29.10 8.44 19.01
CA ILE A 180 -29.45 9.04 20.32
C ILE A 180 -29.46 10.56 20.24
N VAL A 181 -28.49 11.18 19.58
CA VAL A 181 -28.46 12.64 19.38
C VAL A 181 -29.71 13.11 18.64
N VAL A 182 -30.06 12.45 17.52
CA VAL A 182 -31.27 12.76 16.75
C VAL A 182 -32.55 12.54 17.57
N ALA A 183 -32.61 11.50 18.39
CA ALA A 183 -33.78 11.20 19.24
C ALA A 183 -33.95 12.16 20.43
N LEU A 184 -32.86 12.82 20.87
CA LEU A 184 -32.87 13.81 21.94
C LEU A 184 -32.92 15.25 21.42
N ASP A 185 -32.86 15.44 20.10
CA ASP A 185 -32.91 16.75 19.47
C ASP A 185 -34.26 17.39 19.79
N PRO A 186 -34.29 18.55 20.46
CA PRO A 186 -35.54 19.20 20.83
C PRO A 186 -36.23 19.87 19.62
N GLU A 187 -35.58 19.98 18.46
CA GLU A 187 -36.19 20.58 17.26
C GLU A 187 -37.42 19.80 16.79
N ASP A 188 -38.57 20.49 16.76
CA ASP A 188 -39.78 19.97 16.15
C ASP A 188 -39.65 20.09 14.62
N PRO A 189 -39.62 18.97 13.87
CA PRO A 189 -39.45 19.00 12.42
C PRO A 189 -40.59 19.75 11.69
N ASP A 190 -41.75 19.93 12.34
CA ASP A 190 -42.91 20.62 11.78
C ASP A 190 -43.01 22.09 12.23
N ALA A 191 -42.05 22.58 13.04
CA ALA A 191 -42.04 23.97 13.47
C ALA A 191 -41.85 24.93 12.29
N ASP A 192 -42.85 25.79 12.06
CA ASP A 192 -42.75 26.87 11.08
C ASP A 192 -41.79 27.95 11.61
N SER A 193 -40.53 27.85 11.20
CA SER A 193 -39.49 28.84 11.50
C SER A 193 -39.83 30.26 11.02
N SER A 194 -40.86 30.43 10.18
CA SER A 194 -41.33 31.75 9.74
C SER A 194 -42.36 32.38 10.69
N ASP A 195 -42.86 31.66 11.70
CA ASP A 195 -43.73 32.25 12.74
C ASP A 195 -42.89 33.20 13.63
N PRO A 196 -43.19 34.51 13.66
CA PRO A 196 -42.46 35.48 14.47
C PRO A 196 -42.59 35.24 15.99
N ASN A 197 -43.53 34.40 16.42
CA ASN A 197 -43.70 34.03 17.83
C ASN A 197 -43.05 32.68 18.18
N TYR A 198 -42.40 32.02 17.22
CA TYR A 198 -41.70 30.77 17.48
C TYR A 198 -40.55 30.98 18.47
N VAL A 199 -40.58 30.25 19.59
CA VAL A 199 -39.49 30.19 20.56
C VAL A 199 -38.91 28.79 20.49
N PRO A 200 -37.66 28.61 20.03
CA PRO A 200 -37.05 27.30 19.95
C PRO A 200 -36.94 26.70 21.37
N PRO A 201 -37.20 25.39 21.52
CA PRO A 201 -37.05 24.73 22.81
C PRO A 201 -35.58 24.75 23.27
N GLU A 202 -35.37 25.04 24.55
CA GLU A 202 -34.04 24.98 25.16
C GLU A 202 -33.50 23.54 25.12
N PRO A 203 -32.24 23.32 24.72
CA PRO A 203 -31.67 21.98 24.66
C PRO A 203 -31.63 21.35 26.05
N THR A 204 -32.10 20.11 26.13
CA THR A 204 -32.06 19.37 27.39
C THR A 204 -30.61 19.11 27.82
N MET A 205 -30.36 19.03 29.13
CA MET A 205 -29.03 18.66 29.65
C MET A 205 -28.55 17.30 29.13
N ALA A 206 -29.48 16.36 28.90
CA ALA A 206 -29.18 15.05 28.33
C ALA A 206 -28.63 15.17 26.90
N PHE A 207 -29.27 15.98 26.04
CA PHE A 207 -28.81 16.24 24.68
C PHE A 207 -27.38 16.81 24.68
N LEU A 208 -27.11 17.82 25.50
CA LEU A 208 -25.78 18.45 25.59
C LEU A 208 -24.70 17.45 26.03
N VAL A 209 -24.98 16.62 27.03
CA VAL A 209 -24.02 15.60 27.51
C VAL A 209 -23.73 14.56 26.43
N VAL A 210 -24.76 14.04 25.76
CA VAL A 210 -24.57 13.04 24.68
C VAL A 210 -23.80 13.65 23.51
N LEU A 211 -24.09 14.90 23.14
CA LEU A 211 -23.39 15.60 22.07
C LEU A 211 -21.89 15.76 22.38
N GLU A 212 -21.53 16.09 23.63
CA GLU A 212 -20.13 16.17 24.04
C GLU A 212 -19.45 14.81 24.01
N ILE A 213 -20.09 13.75 24.52
CA ILE A 213 -19.56 12.38 24.43
C ILE A 213 -19.31 11.98 22.97
N TYR A 214 -20.24 12.31 22.08
CA TYR A 214 -20.11 12.04 20.64
C TYR A 214 -18.92 12.78 20.02
N LYS A 215 -18.70 14.06 20.35
CA LYS A 215 -17.52 14.83 19.89
C LYS A 215 -16.21 14.22 20.39
N TRP A 216 -16.12 13.89 21.68
CA TRP A 216 -14.92 13.28 22.27
C TRP A 216 -14.62 11.90 21.69
N TRP A 217 -15.66 11.10 21.42
CA TRP A 217 -15.52 9.81 20.74
C TRP A 217 -14.88 9.95 19.36
N HIS A 218 -15.37 10.90 18.55
CA HIS A 218 -14.80 11.21 17.23
C HIS A 218 -13.37 11.72 17.32
N PHE A 219 -13.10 12.63 18.26
CA PHE A 219 -11.77 13.17 18.47
C PHE A 219 -10.76 12.08 18.86
N ALA A 220 -11.14 11.18 19.77
CA ALA A 220 -10.31 10.04 20.19
C ALA A 220 -10.01 9.10 19.01
N TYR A 221 -11.01 8.77 18.19
CA TYR A 221 -10.82 7.96 16.99
C TYR A 221 -9.88 8.64 15.98
N TRP A 222 -10.07 9.94 15.73
CA TRP A 222 -9.22 10.73 14.84
C TRP A 222 -7.76 10.79 15.30
N ILE A 223 -7.50 10.95 16.61
CA ILE A 223 -6.15 10.88 17.18
C ILE A 223 -5.53 9.50 16.95
N LEU A 224 -6.27 8.42 17.27
CA LEU A 224 -5.79 7.05 17.10
C LEU A 224 -5.42 6.77 15.64
N SER A 225 -6.31 7.08 14.70
CA SER A 225 -6.08 6.85 13.27
C SER A 225 -4.89 7.67 12.77
N THR A 226 -4.73 8.91 13.24
CA THR A 226 -3.63 9.81 12.85
C THR A 226 -2.29 9.30 13.35
N VAL A 227 -2.23 8.84 14.60
CA VAL A 227 -1.00 8.26 15.16
C VAL A 227 -0.58 7.01 14.40
N ILE A 228 -1.51 6.11 14.09
CA ILE A 228 -1.19 4.87 13.35
C ILE A 228 -0.83 5.18 11.89
N LEU A 229 -1.53 6.11 11.23
CA LEU A 229 -1.21 6.56 9.88
C LEU A 229 0.20 7.16 9.79
N ALA A 230 0.54 8.07 10.71
CA ALA A 230 1.85 8.70 10.77
C ALA A 230 2.98 7.69 11.04
N ARG A 231 2.75 6.75 11.97
CA ARG A 231 3.70 5.65 12.25
C ARG A 231 3.90 4.75 11.03
N THR A 232 2.81 4.32 10.42
CA THR A 232 2.85 3.48 9.21
C THR A 232 3.63 4.16 8.10
N ARG A 233 3.37 5.46 7.85
CA ARG A 233 4.10 6.24 6.86
C ARG A 233 5.59 6.32 7.17
N ARG A 234 5.96 6.63 8.41
CA ARG A 234 7.37 6.68 8.84
C ARG A 234 8.08 5.34 8.63
N SER A 235 7.46 4.23 9.05
CA SER A 235 8.04 2.90 8.89
C SER A 235 8.13 2.48 7.42
N LEU A 236 7.16 2.85 6.59
CA LEU A 236 7.19 2.65 5.15
C LEU A 236 8.39 3.37 4.52
N ARG A 237 8.59 4.64 4.89
CA ARG A 237 9.71 5.44 4.41
C ARG A 237 11.06 4.87 4.85
N GLN A 238 11.18 4.43 6.10
CA GLN A 238 12.39 3.75 6.57
C GLN A 238 12.66 2.47 5.78
N LYS A 239 11.62 1.67 5.52
CA LYS A 239 11.74 0.41 4.76
C LYS A 239 12.21 0.63 3.32
N TYR A 240 11.73 1.68 2.65
CA TYR A 240 12.04 1.99 1.25
C TYR A 240 13.04 3.14 1.07
N GLY A 241 13.75 3.56 2.13
CA GLY A 241 14.79 4.60 2.06
C GLY A 241 14.30 5.99 1.63
N ILE A 242 13.04 6.34 1.87
CA ILE A 242 12.43 7.60 1.39
C ILE A 242 12.81 8.77 2.35
N PRO A 243 13.56 9.78 1.88
CA PRO A 243 14.08 10.88 2.71
C PRO A 243 12.97 11.81 3.20
N ALA A 244 13.22 12.47 4.35
CA ALA A 244 12.26 13.40 4.97
C ALA A 244 12.58 14.82 4.59
N SER A 245 11.56 15.60 4.28
CA SER A 245 11.73 17.06 4.24
C SER A 245 11.90 17.64 5.64
N CYS A 246 11.24 17.07 6.66
CA CYS A 246 11.41 17.45 8.07
C CYS A 246 11.08 16.29 9.03
N GLN A 247 11.46 16.41 10.32
CA GLN A 247 11.26 15.34 11.32
C GLN A 247 9.79 15.01 11.61
N GLN A 248 8.90 16.00 11.42
CA GLN A 248 7.47 15.89 11.72
C GLN A 248 6.60 15.78 10.45
N GLU A 249 7.22 15.63 9.27
CA GLU A 249 6.51 15.57 7.99
C GLU A 249 5.38 14.53 8.01
N ASP A 250 5.65 13.33 8.53
CA ASP A 250 4.66 12.26 8.53
C ASP A 250 3.44 12.56 9.43
N VAL A 251 3.65 13.28 10.54
CA VAL A 251 2.58 13.71 11.44
C VAL A 251 1.78 14.84 10.81
N ALA A 252 2.47 15.84 10.26
CA ALA A 252 1.83 16.98 9.59
C ALA A 252 0.98 16.51 8.39
N CYS A 253 1.52 15.62 7.56
CA CYS A 253 0.76 15.05 6.44
C CYS A 253 -0.44 14.23 6.91
N ALA A 254 -0.28 13.42 7.97
CA ALA A 254 -1.39 12.61 8.52
C ALA A 254 -2.51 13.46 9.13
N VAL A 255 -2.17 14.61 9.74
CA VAL A 255 -3.15 15.56 10.29
C VAL A 255 -3.83 16.36 9.18
N CYS A 256 -3.06 16.91 8.22
CA CYS A 256 -3.59 17.86 7.23
C CYS A 256 -4.28 17.20 6.01
N CYS A 257 -3.86 16.00 5.60
CA CYS A 257 -4.37 15.34 4.39
C CYS A 257 -4.48 13.82 4.61
N HIS A 258 -5.25 13.44 5.64
CA HIS A 258 -5.36 12.07 6.15
C HIS A 258 -5.62 11.04 5.03
N CYS A 259 -6.67 11.28 4.22
CA CYS A 259 -7.03 10.40 3.10
C CYS A 259 -5.97 10.37 1.99
N CYS A 260 -5.36 11.51 1.68
CA CYS A 260 -4.34 11.68 0.64
C CYS A 260 -3.10 10.83 0.94
N VAL A 261 -2.66 10.88 2.20
CA VAL A 261 -1.51 10.11 2.69
C VAL A 261 -1.78 8.61 2.63
N ALA A 262 -2.95 8.15 3.05
CA ALA A 262 -3.31 6.75 2.95
C ALA A 262 -3.37 6.28 1.49
N ALA A 263 -3.92 7.10 0.60
CA ALA A 263 -3.98 6.79 -0.83
C ALA A 263 -2.57 6.74 -1.46
N GLN A 264 -1.70 7.68 -1.11
CA GLN A 264 -0.29 7.68 -1.54
C GLN A 264 0.42 6.39 -1.10
N MET A 265 0.24 5.95 0.14
CA MET A 265 0.85 4.70 0.62
C MET A 265 0.25 3.45 -0.05
N LEU A 266 -1.07 3.45 -0.28
CA LEU A 266 -1.75 2.40 -1.02
C LEU A 266 -1.16 2.27 -2.43
N ARG A 267 -1.00 3.38 -3.15
CA ARG A 267 -0.39 3.38 -4.49
C ARG A 267 1.10 3.10 -4.46
N HIS A 268 1.84 3.53 -3.45
CA HIS A 268 3.26 3.19 -3.33
C HIS A 268 3.48 1.67 -3.23
N THR A 269 2.62 0.99 -2.47
CA THR A 269 2.72 -0.45 -2.22
C THR A 269 2.13 -1.33 -3.33
N THR A 270 1.51 -0.79 -4.38
CA THR A 270 0.93 -1.61 -5.44
C THR A 270 0.96 -0.92 -6.79
N ASP A 271 0.59 -1.62 -7.85
CA ASP A 271 0.38 -1.01 -9.15
C ASP A 271 -1.06 -1.24 -9.59
N TYR A 272 -1.90 -0.20 -9.47
CA TYR A 272 -3.32 -0.30 -9.79
C TYR A 272 -3.59 -0.38 -11.31
N ASN A 273 -2.59 -0.15 -12.16
CA ASN A 273 -2.72 -0.44 -13.59
C ASN A 273 -2.65 -1.95 -13.87
N VAL A 274 -1.99 -2.69 -12.98
CA VAL A 274 -1.77 -4.13 -13.12
C VAL A 274 -2.77 -4.93 -12.29
N TYR A 275 -2.99 -4.51 -11.03
CA TYR A 275 -3.85 -5.21 -10.09
C TYR A 275 -5.01 -4.30 -9.66
N PRO A 276 -6.28 -4.64 -9.97
CA PRO A 276 -7.41 -3.82 -9.56
C PRO A 276 -7.53 -3.76 -8.03
N SER A 277 -7.97 -2.63 -7.49
CA SER A 277 -8.21 -2.48 -6.05
C SER A 277 -9.55 -3.10 -5.64
N TYR A 278 -9.60 -3.73 -4.46
CA TYR A 278 -10.83 -4.21 -3.84
C TYR A 278 -11.09 -3.52 -2.49
N LEU A 279 -12.35 -3.20 -2.23
CA LEU A 279 -12.80 -2.73 -0.92
C LEU A 279 -12.80 -3.90 0.07
N CYS A 280 -12.52 -3.62 1.34
CA CYS A 280 -12.74 -4.52 2.47
C CYS A 280 -12.03 -5.89 2.41
N THR A 281 -11.01 -6.06 1.57
CA THR A 281 -10.08 -7.19 1.64
C THR A 281 -8.88 -6.84 2.49
N ASP A 282 -8.18 -7.85 3.02
CA ASP A 282 -7.06 -7.66 3.95
C ASP A 282 -5.90 -6.88 3.33
N THR A 283 -5.65 -7.08 2.03
CA THR A 283 -4.63 -6.37 1.26
C THR A 283 -5.21 -5.35 0.29
N GLY A 284 -6.51 -5.28 0.05
CA GLY A 284 -7.07 -4.41 -0.99
C GLY A 284 -6.72 -4.84 -2.42
N LEU A 285 -6.24 -6.07 -2.62
CA LEU A 285 -5.76 -6.64 -3.89
C LEU A 285 -6.44 -8.00 -4.15
N PRO A 286 -6.49 -8.49 -5.40
CA PRO A 286 -7.00 -9.82 -5.69
C PRO A 286 -6.08 -10.91 -5.11
N LYS A 287 -6.62 -12.10 -4.83
CA LYS A 287 -5.86 -13.22 -4.22
C LYS A 287 -4.66 -13.71 -5.06
N HIS A 288 -4.65 -13.44 -6.36
CA HIS A 288 -3.55 -13.79 -7.26
C HIS A 288 -2.48 -12.70 -7.37
N ALA A 289 -2.67 -11.53 -6.73
CA ALA A 289 -1.64 -10.52 -6.68
C ALA A 289 -0.44 -11.02 -5.86
N PRO A 290 0.80 -10.74 -6.29
CA PRO A 290 1.99 -11.18 -5.58
C PRO A 290 2.08 -10.51 -4.20
N SER A 291 2.61 -11.24 -3.22
CA SER A 291 2.98 -10.67 -1.93
C SER A 291 4.11 -9.65 -2.11
N ILE A 292 4.03 -8.53 -1.39
CA ILE A 292 5.02 -7.46 -1.36
C ILE A 292 6.12 -7.71 -0.30
N VAL A 293 5.93 -8.73 0.53
CA VAL A 293 6.87 -9.15 1.59
C VAL A 293 7.50 -10.49 1.23
#